data_AF-A0A354AXP5-F1
#
_entry.id   AF-A0A354AXP5-F1
#
_cell.length_a   1.000
_cell.length_b   1.000
_cell.length_c   1.000
_cell.angle_alpha   90.00
_cell.angle_beta   90.00
_cell.angle_gamma   90.00
#
_symmetry.space_group_name_H-M   'P 1'
#
loop_
_entity.id
_entity.type
_entity.pdbx_description
1 polymer ?
#
loop_
_entity_poly.entity_id
_entity_poly.type
_entity_poly.pdbx_seq_one_letter_code
_entity_poly.pdbx_strand_id
1 'polypeptide(L)' 'KSMTTELEVTEGMRFDKGYISPYFATDTERMEAVLDDPYILLTDKKIGLVQDLVPVLEQ' A
#
# COMPACT_ATOMS: atom_id res chain seq x y z
N LYS A 1 23.96 -32.24 -1.99
CA LYS A 1 22.75 -31.39 -2.17
C LYS A 1 23.15 -29.99 -1.75
N SER A 2 23.39 -29.11 -2.72
CA SER A 2 23.78 -27.73 -2.46
C SER A 2 22.56 -26.94 -1.98
N MET A 3 22.68 -26.22 -0.87
CA MET A 3 21.68 -25.25 -0.45
C MET A 3 21.82 -24.02 -1.35
N THR A 4 20.82 -23.78 -2.19
CA THR A 4 20.72 -22.56 -2.99
C THR A 4 20.25 -21.45 -2.04
N THR A 5 21.11 -20.48 -1.75
CA THR A 5 20.72 -19.27 -1.02
C THR A 5 20.27 -18.24 -2.04
N GLU A 6 18.96 -17.99 -2.11
CA GLU A 6 18.40 -16.92 -2.92
C GLU A 6 18.45 -15.61 -2.11
N LEU A 7 19.29 -14.68 -2.54
CA LEU A 7 19.33 -13.32 -1.98
C LEU A 7 18.38 -12.45 -2.82
N GLU A 8 17.14 -12.28 -2.35
CA GLU A 8 16.22 -11.30 -2.94
C GLU A 8 16.65 -9.89 -2.53
N VAL A 9 17.23 -9.16 -3.47
CA VAL A 9 17.46 -7.72 -3.33
C VAL A 9 16.13 -7.04 -3.69
N THR A 10 15.36 -6.62 -2.69
CA THR A 10 14.15 -5.82 -2.91
C THR A 10 14.52 -4.35 -3.03
N GLU A 11 14.35 -3.78 -4.22
CA GLU A 11 14.38 -2.33 -4.41
C GLU A 11 13.08 -1.74 -3.83
N GLY A 12 13.19 -1.09 -2.67
CA GLY A 12 12.06 -0.50 -1.96
C GLY A 12 11.60 -1.31 -0.75
N MET A 13 10.38 -1.04 -0.31
CA MET A 13 9.79 -1.63 0.89
C MET A 13 8.52 -2.41 0.52
N ARG A 14 8.46 -3.67 0.94
CA ARG A 14 7.31 -4.56 0.70
C ARG A 14 6.66 -4.94 2.03
N PHE A 15 5.33 -4.92 2.05
CA PHE A 15 4.52 -5.40 3.17
C PHE A 15 3.54 -6.48 2.70
N ASP A 16 3.21 -7.43 3.57
CA ASP A 16 2.23 -8.49 3.30
C ASP A 16 0.77 -8.02 3.52
N LYS A 17 0.45 -6.82 3.04
CA LYS A 17 -0.90 -6.22 3.11
C LYS A 17 -1.24 -5.59 1.76
N GLY A 18 -2.39 -6.00 1.21
CA GLY A 18 -2.97 -5.39 0.02
C GLY A 18 -3.90 -4.22 0.34
N TYR A 19 -4.56 -3.69 -0.69
CA TYR A 19 -5.57 -2.64 -0.56
C TYR A 19 -6.84 -3.16 0.14
N ILE A 20 -7.54 -2.26 0.85
CA ILE A 20 -8.73 -2.62 1.65
C ILE A 20 -9.97 -2.86 0.78
N SER A 21 -10.06 -2.17 -0.36
CA SER A 21 -11.22 -2.19 -1.25
C SER A 21 -10.77 -2.37 -2.70
N PRO A 22 -11.44 -3.22 -3.52
CA PRO A 22 -11.14 -3.37 -4.94
C PRO A 22 -11.23 -2.07 -5.75
N TYR A 23 -12.01 -1.10 -5.26
CA TYR A 23 -12.14 0.22 -5.88
C TYR A 23 -10.84 1.05 -5.84
N PHE A 24 -9.79 0.60 -5.14
CA PHE A 24 -8.47 1.23 -5.15
C PHE A 24 -7.57 0.75 -6.29
N ALA A 25 -7.97 -0.28 -7.05
CA ALA A 25 -7.19 -0.72 -8.21
C ALA A 25 -7.18 0.37 -9.30
N THR A 26 -5.99 0.84 -9.65
CA THR A 26 -5.77 1.80 -10.75
C THR A 26 -5.43 1.07 -12.05
N ASP A 27 -4.79 -0.11 -11.95
CA ASP A 27 -4.63 -1.07 -13.04
C ASP A 27 -5.64 -2.20 -12.85
N THR A 28 -6.70 -2.18 -13.66
CA THR A 28 -7.81 -3.15 -13.57
C THR A 28 -7.51 -4.49 -14.24
N GLU A 29 -6.49 -4.57 -15.10
CA GLU A 29 -6.07 -5.82 -15.73
C GLU A 29 -5.23 -6.65 -14.75
N ARG A 30 -4.32 -5.96 -14.04
CA ARG A 30 -3.44 -6.59 -13.05
C ARG A 30 -4.03 -6.63 -11.65
N MET A 31 -5.12 -5.90 -11.41
CA MET A 31 -5.73 -5.70 -10.09
C MET A 31 -4.70 -5.12 -9.11
N GLU A 32 -4.01 -4.06 -9.52
CA GLU A 32 -2.95 -3.40 -8.76
C GLU A 32 -3.29 -1.93 -8.51
N ALA A 33 -2.86 -1.42 -7.35
CA ALA A 33 -2.91 0.01 -7.03
C ALA A 33 -1.51 0.60 -7.25
N VAL A 34 -1.31 1.21 -8.41
CA VAL A 34 -0.07 1.89 -8.81
C VAL A 34 -0.29 3.40 -8.68
N LEU A 35 0.56 4.06 -7.89
CA LEU A 35 0.51 5.50 -7.59
C LEU A 35 1.91 6.10 -7.77
N ASP A 36 1.99 7.24 -8.46
CA ASP A 36 3.24 8.01 -8.63
C ASP A 36 3.32 9.12 -7.58
N ASP A 37 4.48 9.27 -6.93
CA ASP A 37 4.77 10.23 -5.85
C ASP A 37 3.65 10.41 -4.80
N PRO A 38 3.15 9.31 -4.19
CA PRO A 38 2.02 9.39 -3.28
C PRO A 38 2.41 9.96 -1.91
N TYR A 39 1.47 10.68 -1.28
CA TYR A 39 1.51 10.90 0.16
C TYR A 39 1.17 9.61 0.92
N ILE A 40 1.93 9.31 1.97
CA ILE A 40 1.72 8.14 2.83
C ILE A 40 1.25 8.62 4.22
N LEU A 41 0.01 8.30 4.57
CA LEU A 41 -0.53 8.53 5.92
C LEU A 41 -0.24 7.33 6.83
N LEU A 42 0.51 7.55 7.91
CA LEU A 42 0.82 6.54 8.93
C LEU A 42 0.09 6.87 10.23
N THR A 43 -0.65 5.90 10.78
CA THR A 43 -1.34 6.04 12.07
C THR A 43 -1.40 4.69 12.79
N ASP A 44 -1.35 4.71 14.12
CA ASP A 44 -1.53 3.54 14.99
C ASP A 44 -3.00 3.33 15.40
N LYS A 45 -3.87 4.28 15.08
CA LYS A 45 -5.30 4.24 15.40
C LYS A 45 -6.10 3.62 14.26
N LYS A 46 -7.12 2.83 14.61
CA LYS A 46 -8.12 2.38 13.64
C LYS A 46 -8.96 3.58 13.17
N ILE A 47 -8.97 3.84 11.87
CA ILE A 47 -9.85 4.83 11.26
C ILE A 47 -11.26 4.21 11.17
N GLY A 48 -12.19 4.73 11.96
CA GLY A 48 -13.58 4.26 12.01
C GLY A 48 -14.56 5.21 11.33
N LEU A 49 -14.27 6.51 11.36
CA LEU A 49 -15.13 7.56 10.81
C LEU A 49 -14.39 8.30 9.70
N VAL A 50 -15.10 8.60 8.61
CA VAL A 50 -14.53 9.36 7.49
C VAL A 50 -14.18 10.79 7.89
N GLN A 51 -14.88 11.36 8.89
CA GLN A 51 -14.65 12.71 9.40
C GLN A 51 -13.22 12.91 9.93
N ASP A 52 -12.61 11.85 10.47
CA ASP A 52 -11.23 11.90 10.97
C ASP A 52 -10.19 12.09 9.84
N LEU A 53 -10.56 11.77 8.59
CA LEU A 53 -9.69 11.89 7.42
C LEU A 53 -9.87 13.21 6.66
N VAL A 54 -11.01 13.89 6.80
CA VAL A 54 -11.33 15.12 6.04
C VAL A 54 -10.20 16.16 6.12
N PRO A 55 -9.65 16.50 7.30
CA PRO A 55 -8.62 17.54 7.39
C PRO A 55 -7.30 17.21 6.68
N VAL A 56 -7.03 15.93 6.40
CA VAL A 56 -5.83 15.48 5.69
C VAL A 56 -6.09 15.42 4.18
N LEU A 57 -7.33 15.16 3.77
CA LEU A 57 -7.73 15.08 2.37
C LEU A 57 -7.98 16.44 1.72
N GLU A 58 -8.29 17.48 2.50
CA GLU A 58 -8.56 18.84 2.01
C GLU A 58 -7.30 19.72 1.86
N GLN A 59 -6.11 19.23 2.24
CA GLN A 59 -4.84 19.94 2.05
C GLN A 59 -4.39 19.90 0.59
#